data_AF-A0A7Y3CFT0-F1
#
_entry.id   AF-A0A7Y3CFT0-F1
#
_cell.length_a   1.000
_cell.length_b   1.000
_cell.length_c   1.000
_cell.angle_alpha   90.00
_cell.angle_beta   90.00
_cell.angle_gamma   90.00
#
_symmetry.space_group_name_H-M   'P 1'
#
loop_
_entity.id
_entity.type
_entity.pdbx_description
1 polymer ?
#
loop_
_entity_poly.entity_id
_entity_poly.type
_entity_poly.pdbx_seq_one_letter_code
_entity_poly.pdbx_strand_id
1 'polypeptide(L)'
;MDLKNREDLNIAVVGAGISGICAAYLLQKCHRVTLFEKNDYFGGHTRTIIIPQGPDKGIPVDTGFIVLNQRTYPNFIKFLDQLNVSTCRTEMSFSYYCKETGLCYASRNLNTLFAQRRNLFKPKYQRFVFEMIGFLRSLRQDYLNGRLTETTLSDYIEQKGLHREVVQQFIIPMAAAIWSGSDMQMGQFPVRTFAQFYENHGLLQLTSHPPWYFVKDGSQTYVRAFLRTFKGRAI
;
A
#
# COMPACT_ATOMS: atom_id res chain seq x y z
N MET A 1 -29.88 -17.27 -18.78
CA MET A 1 -30.10 -16.00 -19.51
C MET A 1 -28.75 -15.30 -19.62
N ASP A 2 -28.25 -15.05 -20.83
CA ASP A 2 -27.02 -14.29 -21.00
C ASP A 2 -27.32 -12.79 -20.90
N LEU A 3 -26.69 -12.13 -19.92
CA LEU A 3 -26.87 -10.72 -19.62
C LEU A 3 -25.81 -9.84 -20.30
N LYS A 4 -24.77 -10.42 -20.91
CA LYS A 4 -23.58 -9.68 -21.38
C LYS A 4 -23.87 -8.67 -22.50
N ASN A 5 -24.88 -8.94 -23.33
CA ASN A 5 -25.20 -8.12 -24.51
C ASN A 5 -26.49 -7.30 -24.34
N ARG A 6 -27.05 -7.21 -23.13
CA ARG A 6 -28.30 -6.47 -22.90
C ARG A 6 -27.98 -5.04 -22.48
N GLU A 7 -28.61 -4.07 -23.12
CA GLU A 7 -28.56 -2.65 -22.75
C GLU A 7 -29.76 -2.26 -21.87
N ASP A 8 -29.72 -1.07 -21.28
CA ASP A 8 -30.82 -0.44 -20.51
C ASP A 8 -31.34 -1.23 -19.30
N LEU A 9 -30.54 -2.16 -18.78
CA LEU A 9 -30.84 -2.85 -17.51
C LEU A 9 -30.91 -1.86 -16.35
N ASN A 10 -31.77 -2.15 -15.38
CA ASN A 10 -31.77 -1.48 -14.08
C ASN A 10 -30.86 -2.24 -13.12
N ILE A 11 -29.71 -1.67 -12.79
CA ILE A 11 -28.67 -2.34 -12.00
C ILE A 11 -28.46 -1.61 -10.67
N ALA A 12 -28.52 -2.36 -9.58
CA ALA A 12 -28.12 -1.90 -8.26
C ALA A 12 -26.65 -2.29 -7.99
N VAL A 13 -25.83 -1.33 -7.61
CA VAL A 13 -24.47 -1.55 -7.08
C VAL A 13 -24.52 -1.24 -5.58
N VAL A 14 -24.18 -2.21 -4.74
CA VAL A 14 -24.24 -2.07 -3.28
C VAL A 14 -22.82 -1.94 -2.72
N GLY A 15 -22.55 -0.79 -2.08
CA GLY A 15 -21.26 -0.36 -1.59
C GLY A 15 -20.57 0.61 -2.56
N ALA A 16 -20.24 1.80 -2.08
CA ALA A 16 -19.58 2.87 -2.84
C ALA A 16 -18.09 3.05 -2.50
N GLY A 17 -17.41 1.94 -2.18
CA GLY A 17 -15.95 1.91 -2.25
C GLY A 17 -15.44 2.02 -3.69
N ILE A 18 -14.12 2.05 -3.88
CA ILE A 18 -13.49 2.15 -5.21
C ILE A 18 -14.00 1.09 -6.20
N SER A 19 -14.26 -0.15 -5.75
CA SER A 19 -14.79 -1.21 -6.59
C SER A 19 -16.20 -0.91 -7.10
N GLY A 20 -17.10 -0.46 -6.21
CA GLY A 20 -18.46 -0.08 -6.56
C GLY A 20 -18.52 1.18 -7.42
N ILE A 21 -17.68 2.17 -7.12
CA ILE A 21 -17.51 3.38 -7.94
C ILE A 21 -17.07 3.01 -9.36
N CYS A 22 -16.03 2.18 -9.51
CA CYS A 22 -15.56 1.74 -10.82
C CYS A 22 -16.62 0.92 -11.57
N ALA A 23 -17.33 0.02 -10.88
CA ALA A 23 -18.42 -0.74 -11.48
C ALA A 23 -19.54 0.18 -11.98
N ALA A 24 -20.00 1.10 -11.14
CA ALA A 24 -21.03 2.07 -11.49
C ALA A 24 -20.58 3.00 -12.63
N TYR A 25 -19.31 3.43 -12.62
CA TYR A 25 -18.71 4.27 -13.67
C TYR A 25 -18.71 3.60 -15.04
N LEU A 26 -18.45 2.29 -15.10
CA LEU A 26 -18.46 1.53 -16.34
C LEU A 26 -19.89 1.19 -16.78
N LEU A 27 -20.72 0.70 -15.85
CA LEU A 27 -22.09 0.24 -16.15
C LEU A 27 -23.01 1.37 -16.58
N GLN A 28 -22.84 2.59 -16.06
CA GLN A 28 -23.68 3.74 -16.44
C GLN A 28 -23.58 4.13 -17.93
N LYS A 29 -22.60 3.60 -18.66
CA LYS A 29 -22.44 3.85 -20.09
C LYS A 29 -23.55 3.19 -20.93
N CYS A 30 -24.11 2.08 -20.45
CA CYS A 30 -25.09 1.27 -21.18
C CYS A 30 -26.33 0.92 -20.34
N HIS A 31 -26.36 1.24 -19.05
CA HIS A 31 -27.39 0.80 -18.11
C HIS A 31 -27.83 1.91 -17.15
N ARG A 32 -29.00 1.73 -16.55
CA ARG A 32 -29.53 2.58 -15.48
C ARG A 32 -29.01 2.07 -14.15
N VAL A 33 -28.05 2.78 -13.56
CA VAL A 33 -27.37 2.36 -12.34
C VAL A 33 -27.90 3.11 -11.12
N THR A 34 -28.17 2.38 -10.04
CA THR A 34 -28.33 2.93 -8.70
C THR A 34 -27.18 2.46 -7.82
N LEU A 35 -26.41 3.38 -7.29
CA LEU A 35 -25.30 3.12 -6.38
C LEU A 35 -25.77 3.37 -4.94
N PHE A 36 -25.72 2.35 -4.10
CA PHE A 36 -26.12 2.40 -2.69
C PHE A 36 -24.89 2.42 -1.78
N GLU A 37 -24.88 3.30 -0.80
CA GLU A 37 -23.87 3.38 0.24
C GLU A 37 -24.53 3.44 1.63
N LYS A 38 -23.93 2.78 2.61
CA LYS A 38 -24.44 2.78 3.99
C LYS A 38 -23.99 4.03 4.75
N ASN A 39 -22.79 4.51 4.45
CA ASN A 39 -22.20 5.69 5.10
C ASN A 39 -22.83 7.00 4.60
N ASP A 40 -22.60 8.08 5.32
CA ASP A 40 -22.93 9.45 4.92
C ASP A 40 -21.97 10.02 3.86
N TYR A 41 -21.05 9.20 3.33
CA TYR A 41 -20.09 9.56 2.30
C TYR A 41 -19.81 8.40 1.35
N PHE A 42 -19.50 8.74 0.10
CA PHE A 42 -19.01 7.80 -0.92
C PHE A 42 -17.47 7.66 -0.81
N GLY A 43 -16.93 6.50 -1.17
CA GLY A 43 -15.48 6.25 -1.22
C GLY A 43 -15.00 5.12 -0.31
N GLY A 44 -15.76 4.76 0.73
CA GLY A 44 -15.37 3.71 1.68
C GLY A 44 -14.00 3.97 2.30
N HIS A 45 -13.02 3.09 2.03
CA HIS A 45 -11.64 3.26 2.52
C HIS A 45 -10.91 4.47 1.91
N THR A 46 -11.46 5.10 0.86
CA THR A 46 -11.02 6.43 0.42
C THR A 46 -11.58 7.48 1.37
N ARG A 47 -10.80 7.83 2.39
CA ARG A 47 -11.21 8.71 3.47
C ARG A 47 -10.20 9.83 3.68
N THR A 48 -10.62 11.05 3.35
CA THR A 48 -9.85 12.28 3.54
C THR A 48 -10.48 13.11 4.66
N ILE A 49 -9.69 13.46 5.67
CA ILE A 49 -10.08 14.41 6.72
C ILE A 49 -9.49 15.78 6.38
N ILE A 50 -10.29 16.84 6.50
CA ILE A 50 -9.76 18.21 6.40
C ILE A 50 -9.37 18.68 7.80
N ILE A 51 -8.14 19.16 7.98
CA ILE A 51 -7.70 19.70 9.27
C ILE A 51 -8.57 20.90 9.65
N PRO A 52 -9.28 20.87 10.80
CA PRO A 52 -10.33 21.86 11.09
C PRO A 52 -9.79 23.21 11.59
N GLN A 53 -8.62 23.22 12.24
CA GLN A 53 -8.09 24.39 12.95
C GLN A 53 -6.56 24.32 13.10
N GLY A 54 -5.97 25.46 13.47
CA GLY A 54 -4.51 25.59 13.66
C GLY A 54 -3.79 26.05 12.38
N PRO A 55 -2.44 26.02 12.38
CA PRO A 55 -1.63 26.50 11.26
C PRO A 55 -1.85 25.70 9.97
N ASP A 56 -2.23 24.42 10.10
CA ASP A 56 -2.46 23.49 8.99
C ASP A 56 -3.93 23.41 8.57
N LYS A 57 -4.78 24.35 9.02
CA LYS A 57 -6.21 24.37 8.71
C LYS A 57 -6.46 24.30 7.20
N GLY A 58 -7.37 23.42 6.80
CA GLY A 58 -7.76 23.23 5.39
C GLY A 58 -6.92 22.19 4.65
N ILE A 59 -5.82 21.71 5.22
CA ILE A 59 -5.02 20.65 4.59
C ILE A 59 -5.81 19.33 4.58
N PRO A 60 -5.94 18.67 3.42
CA PRO A 60 -6.53 17.34 3.32
C PRO A 60 -5.54 16.26 3.76
N VAL A 61 -5.97 15.36 4.64
CA VAL A 61 -5.20 14.23 5.15
C VAL A 61 -5.93 12.93 4.83
N ASP A 62 -5.33 12.11 3.98
CA ASP A 62 -5.85 10.79 3.69
C ASP A 62 -5.52 9.82 4.83
N THR A 63 -6.53 9.07 5.29
CA THR A 63 -6.44 8.16 6.45
C THR A 63 -6.63 6.68 6.10
N GLY A 64 -6.86 6.40 4.82
CA GLY A 64 -7.08 5.05 4.33
C GLY A 64 -6.22 4.77 3.11
N PHE A 65 -6.77 4.95 1.92
CA PHE A 65 -5.96 5.00 0.72
C PHE A 65 -5.18 6.33 0.65
N ILE A 66 -3.84 6.25 0.59
CA ILE A 66 -2.96 7.42 0.66
C ILE A 66 -2.00 7.57 -0.53
N VAL A 67 -1.59 6.46 -1.17
CA VAL A 67 -0.58 6.47 -2.24
C VAL A 67 -0.83 5.40 -3.29
N LEU A 68 -0.31 5.65 -4.49
CA LEU A 68 -0.26 4.72 -5.62
C LEU A 68 1.11 4.74 -6.29
N ASN A 69 1.37 3.74 -7.12
CA ASN A 69 2.50 3.71 -8.05
C ASN A 69 2.06 3.17 -9.42
N GLN A 70 2.81 3.49 -10.47
CA GLN A 70 2.45 3.13 -11.84
C GLN A 70 2.43 1.62 -12.13
N ARG A 71 3.27 0.84 -11.43
CA ARG A 71 3.38 -0.61 -11.62
C ARG A 71 2.14 -1.34 -11.11
N THR A 72 1.68 -0.98 -9.91
CA THR A 72 0.62 -1.70 -9.20
C THR A 72 -0.78 -1.15 -9.52
N TYR A 73 -0.90 0.10 -9.98
CA TYR A 73 -2.19 0.78 -10.12
C TYR A 73 -2.53 1.25 -11.55
N PRO A 74 -2.23 0.50 -12.64
CA PRO A 74 -2.41 0.99 -14.01
C PRO A 74 -3.89 1.30 -14.34
N ASN A 75 -4.82 0.49 -13.85
CA ASN A 75 -6.26 0.72 -14.08
C ASN A 75 -6.79 1.90 -13.27
N PHE A 76 -6.32 2.07 -12.03
CA PHE A 76 -6.73 3.20 -11.21
C PHE A 76 -6.19 4.52 -11.76
N ILE A 77 -4.95 4.55 -12.26
CA ILE A 77 -4.39 5.72 -12.94
C ILE A 77 -5.23 6.09 -14.16
N LYS A 78 -5.56 5.13 -15.03
CA LYS A 78 -6.45 5.37 -16.19
C LYS A 78 -7.81 5.92 -15.76
N PHE A 79 -8.35 5.44 -14.64
CA PHE A 79 -9.61 5.94 -14.10
C PHE A 79 -9.49 7.38 -13.60
N LEU A 80 -8.41 7.73 -12.88
CA LEU A 80 -8.13 9.11 -12.47
C LEU A 80 -7.97 10.04 -13.67
N ASP A 81 -7.27 9.60 -14.72
CA ASP A 81 -7.10 10.36 -15.96
C ASP A 81 -8.44 10.63 -16.65
N GLN A 82 -9.31 9.61 -16.73
CA GLN A 82 -10.66 9.76 -17.29
C GLN A 82 -11.56 10.71 -16.48
N LEU A 83 -11.28 10.88 -15.19
CA LEU A 83 -11.96 11.84 -14.32
C LEU A 83 -11.27 13.22 -14.28
N ASN A 84 -10.16 13.40 -15.01
CA ASN A 84 -9.30 14.59 -14.96
C ASN A 84 -8.79 14.91 -13.55
N VAL A 85 -8.42 13.88 -12.78
CA VAL A 85 -7.92 14.01 -11.41
C VAL A 85 -6.41 13.89 -11.40
N SER A 86 -5.70 14.97 -11.04
CA SER A 86 -4.24 14.98 -10.99
C SER A 86 -3.68 14.20 -9.80
N THR A 87 -2.50 13.61 -10.00
CA THR A 87 -1.68 13.04 -8.93
C THR A 87 -0.38 13.83 -8.74
N CYS A 88 0.14 13.86 -7.52
CA CYS A 88 1.41 14.51 -7.18
C CYS A 88 2.45 13.47 -6.76
N ARG A 89 3.71 13.70 -7.08
CA ARG A 89 4.81 12.81 -6.67
C ARG A 89 5.04 12.90 -5.16
N THR A 90 5.35 11.77 -4.55
CA THR A 90 5.74 11.67 -3.14
C THR A 90 6.86 10.63 -2.97
N GLU A 91 7.55 10.69 -1.84
CA GLU A 91 8.49 9.65 -1.41
C GLU A 91 7.78 8.74 -0.39
N MET A 92 7.96 7.43 -0.53
CA MET A 92 7.64 6.48 0.53
C MET A 92 8.94 5.98 1.13
N SER A 93 9.17 6.31 2.39
CA SER A 93 10.37 5.94 3.13
C SER A 93 9.99 5.25 4.44
N PHE A 94 10.93 4.49 5.00
CA PHE A 94 10.75 3.81 6.27
C PHE A 94 11.83 4.25 7.26
N SER A 95 11.42 4.59 8.47
CA SER A 95 12.30 4.84 9.60
C SER A 95 11.87 3.98 10.79
N TYR A 96 12.85 3.55 11.57
CA TYR A 96 12.63 2.69 12.72
C TYR A 96 13.39 3.23 13.92
N TYR A 97 12.72 3.18 15.08
CA TYR A 97 13.33 3.45 16.37
C TYR A 97 12.82 2.44 17.39
N CYS A 98 13.75 1.71 18.00
CA CYS A 98 13.48 0.84 19.13
C CYS A 98 13.88 1.53 20.43
N LYS A 99 12.91 1.83 21.29
CA LYS A 99 13.16 2.48 22.59
C LYS A 99 13.99 1.60 23.53
N GLU A 100 13.78 0.29 23.51
CA GLU A 100 14.45 -0.67 24.40
C GLU A 100 15.94 -0.81 24.10
N THR A 101 16.29 -0.91 22.81
CA THR A 101 17.70 -1.08 22.39
C THR A 101 18.38 0.24 22.05
N GLY A 102 17.61 1.32 21.87
CA GLY A 102 18.08 2.59 21.34
C GLY A 102 18.51 2.52 19.88
N LEU A 103 18.19 1.45 19.15
CA LEU A 103 18.50 1.30 17.73
C LEU A 103 17.64 2.27 16.90
N CYS A 104 18.26 3.04 16.02
CA CYS A 104 17.56 3.79 14.98
C CYS A 104 18.26 3.68 13.63
N TYR A 105 17.45 3.60 12.57
CA TYR A 105 17.89 3.64 11.18
C TYR A 105 16.72 4.05 10.27
N ALA A 106 17.03 4.46 9.03
CA ALA A 106 16.02 4.61 7.99
C ALA A 106 16.54 4.13 6.63
N SER A 107 15.63 3.69 5.77
CA SER A 107 15.92 3.01 4.50
C SER A 107 16.17 3.96 3.31
N ARG A 108 16.25 5.28 3.53
CA ARG A 108 16.38 6.26 2.43
C ARG A 108 17.70 6.16 1.69
N ASN A 109 18.81 6.00 2.42
CA ASN A 109 20.16 5.84 1.87
C ASN A 109 21.12 5.32 2.95
N LEU A 110 22.39 5.08 2.57
CA LEU A 110 23.42 4.62 3.52
C LEU A 110 23.64 5.60 4.68
N ASN A 111 23.49 6.90 4.44
CA ASN A 111 23.66 7.92 5.46
C ASN A 111 22.60 7.78 6.57
N THR A 112 21.35 7.50 6.18
CA THR A 112 20.24 7.27 7.12
C THR A 112 20.22 5.86 7.70
N LEU A 113 20.76 4.88 6.99
CA LEU A 113 20.96 3.54 7.53
C LEU A 113 21.94 3.61 8.71
N PHE A 114 23.11 4.24 8.51
CA PHE A 114 24.09 4.52 9.56
C PHE A 114 23.85 5.87 10.27
N ALA A 115 22.59 6.17 10.62
CA ALA A 115 22.24 7.37 11.39
C ALA A 115 23.03 7.45 12.71
N GLN A 116 23.26 6.31 13.35
CA GLN A 116 24.17 6.18 14.48
C GLN A 116 25.58 5.81 14.00
N ARG A 117 26.49 6.78 13.84
CA ARG A 117 27.83 6.57 13.25
C ARG A 117 28.67 5.49 13.92
N ARG A 118 28.53 5.31 15.23
CA ARG A 118 29.17 4.22 15.99
C ARG A 118 28.88 2.83 15.41
N ASN A 119 27.75 2.67 14.72
CA ASN A 119 27.34 1.40 14.14
C ASN A 119 28.19 1.00 12.92
N LEU A 120 28.94 1.92 12.32
CA LEU A 120 29.93 1.63 11.27
C LEU A 120 31.02 0.67 11.76
N PHE A 121 31.32 0.67 13.07
CA PHE A 121 32.37 -0.17 13.67
C PHE A 121 31.83 -1.25 14.60
N LYS A 122 30.49 -1.44 14.66
CA LYS A 122 29.88 -2.47 15.50
C LYS A 122 29.59 -3.73 14.69
N PRO A 123 30.31 -4.86 14.94
CA PRO A 123 30.12 -6.10 14.17
C PRO A 123 28.67 -6.59 14.18
N LYS A 124 27.99 -6.47 15.33
CA LYS A 124 26.58 -6.83 15.50
C LYS A 124 25.66 -6.08 14.52
N TYR A 125 25.88 -4.76 14.35
CA TYR A 125 25.08 -3.96 13.43
C TYR A 125 25.42 -4.23 11.96
N GLN A 126 26.70 -4.41 11.64
CA GLN A 126 27.12 -4.77 10.30
C GLN A 126 26.50 -6.10 9.84
N ARG A 127 26.48 -7.12 10.73
CA ARG A 127 25.77 -8.38 10.49
C ARG A 127 24.27 -8.15 10.30
N PHE A 128 23.64 -7.36 11.16
CA PHE A 128 22.21 -7.02 11.03
C PHE A 128 21.90 -6.43 9.65
N VAL A 129 22.70 -5.47 9.16
CA VAL A 129 22.53 -4.89 7.82
C VAL A 129 22.78 -5.91 6.72
N PHE A 130 23.81 -6.76 6.86
CA PHE A 130 24.13 -7.78 5.87
C PHE A 130 23.01 -8.81 5.73
N GLU A 131 22.49 -9.32 6.85
CA GLU A 131 21.38 -10.28 6.86
C GLU A 131 20.07 -9.64 6.40
N MET A 132 19.80 -8.37 6.74
CA MET A 132 18.67 -7.61 6.21
C MET A 132 18.70 -7.55 4.67
N ILE A 133 19.85 -7.18 4.11
CA ILE A 133 20.06 -7.15 2.66
C ILE A 133 19.96 -8.56 2.05
N GLY A 134 20.57 -9.55 2.69
CA GLY A 134 20.55 -10.95 2.27
C GLY A 134 19.13 -11.52 2.23
N PHE A 135 18.30 -11.21 3.23
CA PHE A 135 16.89 -11.58 3.29
C PHE A 135 16.10 -11.00 2.11
N LEU A 136 16.19 -9.68 1.88
CA LEU A 136 15.46 -9.02 0.77
C LEU A 136 15.86 -9.61 -0.59
N ARG A 137 17.16 -9.82 -0.83
CA ARG A 137 17.67 -10.42 -2.07
C ARG A 137 17.19 -11.85 -2.25
N SER A 138 17.31 -12.68 -1.21
CA SER A 138 16.90 -14.09 -1.26
C SER A 138 15.40 -14.21 -1.50
N LEU A 139 14.60 -13.42 -0.76
CA LEU A 139 13.14 -13.42 -0.90
C LEU A 139 12.70 -12.99 -2.30
N ARG A 140 13.33 -11.96 -2.87
CA ARG A 140 13.09 -11.54 -4.26
C ARG A 140 13.43 -12.65 -5.25
N GLN A 141 14.60 -13.26 -5.11
CA GLN A 141 15.06 -14.30 -6.01
C GLN A 141 14.15 -15.53 -5.95
N ASP A 142 13.75 -15.95 -4.74
CA ASP A 142 12.87 -17.09 -4.55
C ASP A 142 11.45 -16.80 -5.07
N TYR A 143 10.96 -15.57 -4.90
CA TYR A 143 9.69 -15.13 -5.50
C TYR A 143 9.71 -15.14 -7.03
N LEU A 144 10.72 -14.50 -7.64
CA LEU A 144 10.82 -14.40 -9.11
C LEU A 144 11.04 -15.74 -9.80
N ASN A 145 11.71 -16.68 -9.13
CA ASN A 145 11.93 -18.04 -9.65
C ASN A 145 10.80 -19.02 -9.31
N GLY A 146 9.70 -18.56 -8.68
CA GLY A 146 8.58 -19.41 -8.30
C GLY A 146 8.93 -20.49 -7.26
N ARG A 147 9.96 -20.25 -6.43
CA ARG A 147 10.44 -21.20 -5.40
C ARG A 147 9.73 -21.05 -4.05
N LEU A 148 8.93 -19.99 -3.88
CA LEU A 148 8.12 -19.81 -2.67
C LEU A 148 6.91 -20.75 -2.70
N THR A 149 6.90 -21.67 -1.75
CA THR A 149 5.80 -22.59 -1.44
C THR A 149 4.72 -21.89 -0.60
N GLU A 150 3.60 -22.59 -0.38
CA GLU A 150 2.53 -22.17 0.54
C GLU A 150 2.94 -22.35 2.01
N THR A 151 4.04 -21.71 2.41
CA THR A 151 4.58 -21.70 3.78
C THR A 151 4.39 -20.34 4.44
N THR A 152 4.57 -20.30 5.75
CA THR A 152 4.49 -19.05 6.49
C THR A 152 5.78 -18.23 6.38
N LEU A 153 5.70 -16.94 6.71
CA LEU A 153 6.87 -16.08 6.82
C LEU A 153 7.84 -16.61 7.88
N SER A 154 7.34 -17.12 9.01
CA SER A 154 8.17 -17.75 10.05
C SER A 154 8.95 -18.95 9.53
N ASP A 155 8.31 -19.88 8.82
CA ASP A 155 8.98 -21.08 8.29
C ASP A 155 10.13 -20.69 7.33
N TYR A 156 9.88 -19.69 6.49
CA TYR A 156 10.89 -19.19 5.56
C TYR A 156 12.08 -18.53 6.30
N ILE A 157 11.80 -17.77 7.36
CA ILE A 157 12.85 -17.14 8.20
C ILE A 157 13.70 -18.21 8.89
N GLU A 158 13.07 -19.23 9.46
CA GLU A 158 13.74 -20.35 10.11
C GLU A 158 14.61 -21.13 9.11
N GLN A 159 14.08 -21.42 7.92
CA GLN A 159 14.84 -22.08 6.86
C GLN A 159 16.08 -21.29 6.42
N LYS A 160 16.01 -19.96 6.40
CA LYS A 160 17.15 -19.10 6.06
C LYS A 160 18.14 -18.92 7.22
N GLY A 161 17.81 -19.37 8.43
CA GLY A 161 18.68 -19.28 9.61
C GLY A 161 18.99 -17.84 10.01
N LEU A 162 18.03 -16.91 9.84
CA LEU A 162 18.25 -15.50 10.14
C LEU A 162 18.39 -15.25 11.64
N HIS A 163 19.28 -14.33 12.01
CA HIS A 163 19.47 -13.96 13.39
C HIS A 163 18.21 -13.25 13.93
N ARG A 164 17.83 -13.59 15.16
CA ARG A 164 16.63 -13.04 15.85
C ARG A 164 16.54 -11.52 15.79
N GLU A 165 17.70 -10.85 15.83
CA GLU A 165 17.79 -9.39 15.74
C GLU A 165 17.23 -8.84 14.41
N VAL A 166 17.48 -9.48 13.27
CA VAL A 166 16.95 -9.05 11.96
C VAL A 166 15.45 -9.24 11.91
N VAL A 167 14.97 -10.35 12.46
CA VAL A 167 13.55 -10.66 12.55
C VAL A 167 12.83 -9.59 13.38
N GLN A 168 13.32 -9.31 14.59
CA GLN A 168 12.66 -8.42 15.55
C GLN A 168 12.85 -6.92 15.27
N GLN A 169 13.96 -6.51 14.67
CA GLN A 169 14.30 -5.09 14.46
C GLN A 169 14.06 -4.63 13.01
N PHE A 170 13.76 -5.54 12.07
CA PHE A 170 13.49 -5.20 10.67
C PHE A 170 12.27 -5.91 10.10
N ILE A 171 12.25 -7.25 10.04
CA ILE A 171 11.22 -7.99 9.30
C ILE A 171 9.83 -7.77 9.92
N ILE A 172 9.68 -8.05 11.22
CA ILE A 172 8.41 -7.90 11.92
C ILE A 172 7.96 -6.44 11.99
N PRO A 173 8.81 -5.45 12.37
CA PRO A 173 8.40 -4.05 12.35
C PRO A 173 7.96 -3.54 10.99
N MET A 174 8.64 -3.92 9.90
CA MET A 174 8.25 -3.53 8.55
C MET A 174 6.90 -4.16 8.16
N ALA A 175 6.71 -5.45 8.46
CA ALA A 175 5.44 -6.14 8.20
C ALA A 175 4.28 -5.50 8.99
N ALA A 176 4.49 -5.26 10.28
CA ALA A 176 3.51 -4.63 11.16
C ALA A 176 3.13 -3.22 10.68
N ALA A 177 4.09 -2.43 10.19
CA ALA A 177 3.83 -1.10 9.65
C ALA A 177 2.95 -1.12 8.38
N ILE A 178 3.00 -2.19 7.59
CA ILE A 178 2.24 -2.32 6.35
C ILE A 178 0.83 -2.88 6.62
N TRP A 179 0.73 -3.95 7.40
CA TRP A 179 -0.53 -4.68 7.60
C TRP A 179 -1.26 -4.32 8.90
N SER A 180 -0.71 -3.42 9.72
CA SER A 180 -1.29 -3.03 11.02
C SER A 180 -1.65 -4.22 11.91
N GLY A 181 -0.94 -5.34 11.75
CA GLY A 181 -1.18 -6.60 12.46
C GLY A 181 -0.21 -6.80 13.62
N SER A 182 -0.59 -7.67 14.55
CA SER A 182 0.29 -8.10 15.65
C SER A 182 1.45 -8.95 15.13
N ASP A 183 2.56 -8.98 15.89
CA ASP A 183 3.75 -9.79 15.57
C ASP A 183 3.41 -11.26 15.27
N MET A 184 2.51 -11.85 16.06
CA MET A 184 2.07 -13.24 15.90
C MET A 184 1.32 -13.47 14.59
N GLN A 185 0.51 -12.51 14.16
CA GLN A 185 -0.20 -12.58 12.88
C GLN A 185 0.74 -12.43 11.69
N MET A 186 1.81 -11.64 11.83
CA MET A 186 2.79 -11.44 10.76
C MET A 186 3.63 -12.70 10.51
N GLY A 187 3.99 -13.45 11.55
CA GLY A 187 4.72 -14.71 11.39
C GLY A 187 3.96 -15.77 10.58
N GLN A 188 2.64 -15.85 10.78
CA GLN A 188 1.74 -16.79 10.08
C GLN A 188 1.34 -16.34 8.66
N PHE A 189 1.77 -15.15 8.25
CA PHE A 189 1.37 -14.61 6.95
C PHE A 189 2.01 -15.43 5.80
N PRO A 190 1.27 -15.73 4.72
CA PRO A 190 1.82 -16.49 3.60
C PRO A 190 3.03 -15.78 2.97
N VAL A 191 4.18 -16.45 2.93
CA VAL A 191 5.45 -15.85 2.48
C VAL A 191 5.37 -15.38 1.02
N ARG A 192 4.62 -16.10 0.19
CA ARG A 192 4.43 -15.76 -1.22
C ARG A 192 3.67 -14.43 -1.38
N THR A 193 2.59 -14.24 -0.61
CA THR A 193 1.79 -13.00 -0.62
C THR A 193 2.62 -11.83 -0.07
N PHE A 194 3.40 -12.08 0.99
CA PHE A 194 4.34 -11.10 1.53
C PHE A 194 5.35 -10.64 0.48
N ALA A 195 6.02 -11.59 -0.19
CA ALA A 195 7.01 -11.30 -1.21
C ALA A 195 6.41 -10.57 -2.42
N GLN A 196 5.22 -11.00 -2.87
CA GLN A 196 4.49 -10.33 -3.95
C GLN A 196 4.19 -8.88 -3.61
N PHE A 197 3.68 -8.62 -2.40
CA PHE A 197 3.43 -7.25 -1.96
C PHE A 197 4.70 -6.41 -1.97
N TYR A 198 5.77 -6.90 -1.35
CA TYR A 198 7.05 -6.18 -1.31
C TYR A 198 7.62 -5.94 -2.70
N GLU A 199 7.50 -6.89 -3.63
CA GLU A 199 7.97 -6.73 -5.00
C GLU A 199 7.19 -5.66 -5.77
N ASN A 200 5.86 -5.70 -5.66
CA ASN A 200 4.97 -4.73 -6.29
C ASN A 200 5.23 -3.31 -5.79
N HIS A 201 5.64 -3.17 -4.52
CA HIS A 201 5.90 -1.88 -3.88
C HIS A 201 7.39 -1.49 -3.92
N GLY A 202 8.24 -2.31 -4.55
CA GLY A 202 9.68 -2.06 -4.64
C GLY A 202 10.44 -2.18 -3.31
N LEU A 203 9.84 -2.79 -2.30
CA LEU A 203 10.43 -3.00 -0.97
C LEU A 203 11.46 -4.15 -0.94
N LEU A 204 11.44 -5.05 -1.93
CA LEU A 204 12.50 -6.07 -2.10
C LEU A 204 13.74 -5.53 -2.83
N GLN A 205 13.68 -4.30 -3.36
CA GLN A 205 14.77 -3.69 -4.10
C GLN A 205 15.59 -2.81 -3.19
N LEU A 206 16.90 -2.75 -3.42
CA LEU A 206 17.80 -1.81 -2.73
C LEU A 206 17.97 -0.50 -3.50
N THR A 207 17.64 -0.52 -4.79
CA THR A 207 17.76 0.59 -5.74
C THR A 207 16.55 0.57 -6.68
N SER A 208 16.32 1.65 -7.43
CA SER A 208 15.26 1.70 -8.46
C SER A 208 13.84 1.48 -7.94
N HIS A 209 13.50 2.05 -6.79
CA HIS A 209 12.14 2.05 -6.28
C HIS A 209 11.18 2.73 -7.26
N PRO A 210 9.96 2.18 -7.45
CA PRO A 210 8.96 2.84 -8.27
C PRO A 210 8.63 4.22 -7.67
N PRO A 211 8.44 5.26 -8.50
CA PRO A 211 7.98 6.54 -7.99
C PRO A 211 6.57 6.38 -7.38
N TRP A 212 6.40 6.99 -6.22
CA TRP A 212 5.13 7.04 -5.51
C TRP A 212 4.40 8.33 -5.82
N TYR A 213 3.08 8.24 -5.83
CA TYR A 213 2.18 9.36 -6.07
C TYR A 213 1.03 9.33 -5.08
N PHE A 214 0.43 10.49 -4.83
CA PHE A 214 -0.84 10.62 -4.12
C PHE A 214 -1.82 11.43 -4.96
N VAL A 215 -3.11 11.32 -4.67
CA VAL A 215 -4.14 12.11 -5.34
C VAL A 215 -4.07 13.55 -4.85
N LYS A 216 -3.93 14.52 -5.76
CA LYS A 216 -3.85 15.93 -5.38
C LYS A 216 -5.13 16.37 -4.67
N ASP A 217 -4.97 17.18 -3.62
CA ASP A 217 -6.08 17.70 -2.79
C ASP A 217 -6.85 16.61 -1.98
N GLY A 218 -6.24 15.44 -1.84
CA GLY A 218 -6.77 14.30 -1.08
C GLY A 218 -7.53 13.30 -1.95
N SER A 219 -7.51 12.04 -1.53
CA SER A 219 -8.06 10.92 -2.30
C SER A 219 -9.57 11.00 -2.51
N GLN A 220 -10.32 11.69 -1.64
CA GLN A 220 -11.75 11.99 -1.88
C GLN A 220 -12.01 12.76 -3.18
N THR A 221 -11.00 13.44 -3.74
CA THR A 221 -11.14 14.25 -4.96
C THR A 221 -11.64 13.42 -6.14
N TYR A 222 -11.16 12.18 -6.31
CA TYR A 222 -11.65 11.34 -7.40
C TYR A 222 -13.09 10.88 -7.18
N VAL A 223 -13.51 10.67 -5.92
CA VAL A 223 -14.88 10.32 -5.59
C VAL A 223 -15.82 11.46 -5.96
N ARG A 224 -15.45 12.70 -5.60
CA ARG A 224 -16.19 13.91 -5.98
C ARG A 224 -16.25 14.10 -7.50
N ALA A 225 -15.13 13.85 -8.20
CA ALA A 225 -15.09 13.92 -9.66
C ALA A 225 -16.02 12.88 -10.30
N PHE A 226 -15.99 11.63 -9.81
CA PHE A 226 -16.89 10.57 -10.25
C PHE A 226 -18.36 10.99 -10.07
N LEU A 227 -18.76 11.42 -8.87
CA LEU A 227 -20.14 11.80 -8.56
C LEU A 227 -20.67 12.92 -9.45
N ARG A 228 -19.82 13.88 -9.86
CA ARG A 228 -20.20 14.94 -10.82
C ARG A 228 -20.51 14.42 -12.21
N THR A 229 -19.92 13.29 -12.61
CA THR A 229 -20.12 12.66 -13.92
C THR A 229 -21.12 11.52 -13.89
N PHE A 230 -21.53 11.08 -12.70
CA PHE A 230 -22.42 9.93 -12.54
C PHE A 230 -23.85 10.31 -12.94
N LYS A 231 -24.39 9.60 -13.93
CA LYS A 231 -25.74 9.83 -14.48
C LYS A 231 -26.82 9.03 -13.75
N GLY A 232 -26.42 8.09 -12.90
CA GLY A 232 -27.31 7.22 -12.14
C GLY A 232 -27.84 7.87 -10.86
N ARG A 233 -28.50 7.07 -10.03
CA ARG A 233 -28.94 7.49 -8.70
C ARG A 233 -27.91 7.09 -7.66
N ALA A 234 -27.47 8.02 -6.83
CA ALA A 234 -26.57 7.76 -5.71
C ALA A 234 -27.38 7.92 -4.42
N ILE A 235 -27.44 6.86 -3.62
CA ILE A 235 -28.28 6.74 -2.41
C ILE A 235 -27.40 6.33 -1.25
#